data_AF-A0A8S2N837-F1
#
_entry.id   AF-A0A8S2N837-F1
#
_cell.length_a   1.000
_cell.length_b   1.000
_cell.length_c   1.000
_cell.angle_alpha   90.00
_cell.angle_beta   90.00
_cell.angle_gamma   90.00
#
_symmetry.space_group_name_H-M   'P 1'
#
loop_
_entity.id
_entity.type
_entity.pdbx_description
1 polymer ?
#
loop_
_entity_poly.entity_id
_entity_poly.type
_entity_poly.pdbx_seq_one_letter_code
_entity_poly.pdbx_strand_id
1 'polypeptide(L)'
;MLWPSCLPIIVCLRTIHETESDLTSKWLKLTRFRFFVIIISLAFIYHWLPLYMMPVLAFFSWMCMMNTKSIVLSQLTGGGGLGWGTLQFDWSQITAQFGSAIITPRWAQCNIFIGYVLVIWIILPILYYSNLWHFKTYPIVLQNFFNLHPNATYHSDTYHFSVTFIIGYWFYLASFVSLIVHTILYRGHDIIRYASTSLKKRQNDIHCTLMSKYLEAPDWIYGIVFSCAFVCACFVCHFGGLMPWYYLLLCVSMSFFILLPTGIVVAETNIRMDVIYLCATIGSMLIYNRITSVKHTTTIATFIGYTYAIQYQALFLLSNLKLGLSYSKII
;
A
#
# COMPACT_ATOMS: atom_id res chain seq x y z
N MET A 1 -14.23 -10.95 9.24
CA MET A 1 -13.13 -10.00 9.01
C MET A 1 -13.73 -8.64 8.73
N LEU A 2 -13.42 -7.66 9.58
CA LEU A 2 -13.78 -6.26 9.37
C LEU A 2 -12.87 -5.68 8.30
N TRP A 3 -13.29 -4.64 7.58
CA TRP A 3 -12.44 -3.90 6.62
C TRP A 3 -12.36 -2.46 7.13
N PRO A 4 -11.31 -2.10 7.89
CA PRO A 4 -11.23 -0.80 8.55
C PRO A 4 -11.37 0.36 7.57
N SER A 5 -10.81 0.24 6.35
CA SER A 5 -10.93 1.23 5.27
C SER A 5 -12.38 1.62 4.95
N CYS A 6 -13.35 0.73 5.15
CA CYS A 6 -14.75 1.00 4.88
C CYS A 6 -15.40 1.86 5.97
N LEU A 7 -14.93 1.77 7.22
CA LEU A 7 -15.59 2.40 8.38
C LEU A 7 -15.78 3.92 8.23
N PRO A 8 -14.78 4.71 7.80
CA PRO A 8 -14.98 6.16 7.65
C PRO A 8 -15.98 6.51 6.56
N ILE A 9 -16.01 5.76 5.45
CA ILE A 9 -16.98 5.97 4.37
C ILE A 9 -18.39 5.76 4.90
N ILE A 10 -18.60 4.72 5.70
CA ILE A 10 -19.89 4.40 6.30
C ILE A 10 -20.32 5.48 7.28
N VAL A 11 -19.43 5.91 8.18
CA VAL A 11 -19.72 6.97 9.14
C VAL A 11 -20.07 8.27 8.41
N CYS A 12 -19.37 8.59 7.32
CA CYS A 12 -19.67 9.75 6.49
C CYS A 12 -21.06 9.65 5.87
N LEU A 13 -21.36 8.55 5.16
CA LEU A 13 -22.67 8.33 4.53
C LEU A 13 -23.81 8.36 5.55
N ARG A 14 -23.61 7.72 6.70
CA ARG A 14 -24.57 7.72 7.81
C ARG A 14 -24.81 9.12 8.37
N THR A 15 -23.75 9.93 8.51
CA THR A 15 -23.87 11.32 8.98
C THR A 15 -24.65 12.21 8.02
N ILE A 16 -24.62 11.90 6.71
CA ILE A 16 -25.38 12.64 5.69
C ILE A 16 -26.83 12.16 5.60
N HIS A 17 -27.09 10.87 5.84
CA HIS A 17 -28.39 10.24 5.61
C HIS A 17 -29.30 10.16 6.85
N GLU A 18 -28.76 10.10 8.07
CA GLU A 18 -29.57 10.06 9.29
C GLU A 18 -30.17 11.43 9.63
N THR A 19 -31.49 11.48 9.82
CA THR A 19 -32.23 12.69 10.26
C THR A 19 -31.87 13.12 11.69
N GLU A 20 -31.83 14.43 11.92
CA GLU A 20 -31.21 15.11 13.08
C GLU A 20 -31.71 14.75 14.49
N SER A 21 -32.80 13.98 14.65
CA SER A 21 -33.48 13.81 15.96
C SER A 21 -32.69 13.03 17.00
N ASP A 22 -31.74 12.17 16.59
CA ASP A 22 -31.18 11.16 17.50
C ASP A 22 -29.72 11.39 17.91
N LEU A 23 -29.06 12.47 17.47
CA LEU A 23 -27.59 12.51 17.41
C LEU A 23 -26.94 13.83 17.85
N THR A 24 -27.35 14.36 19.00
CA THR A 24 -26.62 15.42 19.70
C THR A 24 -25.35 14.83 20.33
N SER A 25 -24.18 15.37 20.01
CA SER A 25 -22.94 14.94 20.67
C SER A 25 -22.99 15.27 22.16
N LYS A 26 -22.71 14.30 23.04
CA LYS A 26 -22.71 14.50 24.51
C LYS A 26 -21.70 15.56 24.96
N TRP A 27 -20.65 15.80 24.17
CA TRP A 27 -19.52 16.65 24.55
C TRP A 27 -19.63 18.10 24.05
N LEU A 28 -20.12 18.33 22.83
CA LEU A 28 -20.20 19.67 22.24
C LEU A 28 -21.62 20.17 22.02
N LYS A 29 -22.66 19.36 22.31
CA LYS A 29 -24.07 19.67 21.98
C LYS A 29 -24.27 20.12 20.52
N LEU A 30 -23.41 19.67 19.61
CA LEU A 30 -23.50 19.93 18.17
C LEU A 30 -24.12 18.73 17.46
N THR A 31 -24.84 18.99 16.36
CA THR A 31 -25.24 17.95 15.41
C THR A 31 -24.00 17.41 14.69
N ARG A 32 -23.98 16.11 14.36
CA ARG A 32 -22.85 15.46 13.68
C ARG A 32 -22.50 16.15 12.36
N PHE A 33 -23.50 16.63 11.62
CA PHE A 33 -23.31 17.35 10.37
C PHE A 33 -22.60 18.70 10.57
N ARG A 34 -22.98 19.50 11.57
CA ARG A 34 -22.29 20.77 11.88
C ARG A 34 -20.84 20.53 12.28
N PHE A 35 -20.58 19.50 13.09
CA PHE A 35 -19.21 19.12 13.43
C PHE A 35 -18.39 18.75 12.19
N PHE A 36 -18.95 17.96 11.28
CA PHE A 36 -18.29 17.60 10.02
C PHE A 36 -17.92 18.84 9.18
N VAL A 37 -18.86 19.78 9.00
CA VAL A 37 -18.63 21.01 8.22
C VAL A 37 -17.57 21.92 8.88
N ILE A 38 -17.56 22.01 10.22
CA ILE A 38 -16.54 22.78 10.93
C ILE A 38 -15.15 22.16 10.72
N ILE A 39 -15.01 20.85 10.90
CA ILE A 39 -13.72 20.16 10.78
C ILE A 39 -13.19 20.19 9.35
N ILE A 40 -14.03 19.98 8.33
CA ILE A 40 -13.57 20.03 6.93
C ILE A 40 -13.14 21.45 6.53
N SER A 41 -13.81 22.48 7.05
CA SER A 41 -13.45 23.88 6.80
C SER A 41 -12.12 24.24 7.49
N LEU A 42 -11.92 23.80 8.73
CA LEU A 42 -10.66 23.98 9.45
C LEU A 42 -9.51 23.22 8.78
N ALA A 43 -9.74 21.98 8.35
CA ALA A 43 -8.74 21.19 7.62
C ALA A 43 -8.37 21.84 6.28
N PHE A 44 -9.36 22.38 5.56
CA PHE A 44 -9.13 23.15 4.33
C PHE A 44 -8.20 24.33 4.58
N ILE A 45 -8.49 25.17 5.58
CA ILE A 45 -7.65 26.34 5.92
C ILE A 45 -6.26 25.89 6.39
N TYR A 46 -6.19 24.85 7.23
CA TYR A 46 -4.93 24.33 7.76
C TYR A 46 -4.00 23.85 6.65
N HIS A 47 -4.51 23.20 5.60
CA HIS A 47 -3.69 22.67 4.50
C HIS A 47 -2.90 23.74 3.73
N TRP A 48 -3.36 25.00 3.69
CA TRP A 48 -2.60 26.09 3.05
C TRP A 48 -1.32 26.41 3.81
N LEU A 49 -1.29 26.15 5.11
CA LEU A 49 -0.20 26.51 5.99
C LEU A 49 1.06 25.69 5.72
N PRO A 50 1.07 24.34 5.76
CA PRO A 50 2.25 23.56 5.41
C PRO A 50 2.53 23.56 3.89
N LEU A 51 1.54 23.83 3.03
CA LEU A 51 1.73 23.73 1.59
C LEU A 51 2.34 25.01 0.97
N TYR A 52 1.93 26.19 1.43
CA TYR A 52 2.33 27.47 0.83
C TYR A 52 3.01 28.43 1.83
N MET A 53 2.43 28.61 3.01
CA MET A 53 2.88 29.66 3.94
C MET A 53 4.15 29.27 4.71
N MET A 54 4.24 28.01 5.15
CA MET A 54 5.34 27.50 5.95
C MET A 54 5.64 26.02 5.64
N PRO A 55 6.33 25.74 4.51
CA PRO A 55 6.73 24.38 4.11
C PRO A 55 7.58 23.63 5.15
N VAL A 56 8.22 24.34 6.07
CA VAL A 56 8.98 23.75 7.18
C VAL A 56 8.13 22.86 8.08
N LEU A 57 6.81 23.09 8.17
CA LEU A 57 5.92 22.23 8.98
C LEU A 57 5.66 20.86 8.35
N ALA A 58 5.88 20.71 7.05
CA ALA A 58 5.80 19.42 6.40
C ALA A 58 6.92 18.48 6.90
N PHE A 59 8.11 19.02 7.13
CA PHE A 59 9.28 18.27 7.62
C PHE A 59 10.07 19.08 8.65
N PHE A 60 9.63 19.02 9.91
CA PHE A 60 10.30 19.70 11.01
C PHE A 60 11.33 18.78 11.67
N SER A 61 12.59 18.90 11.25
CA SER A 61 13.72 18.23 11.91
C SER A 61 14.40 19.17 12.90
N TRP A 62 13.93 19.16 14.14
CA TRP A 62 14.51 19.99 15.20
C TRP A 62 15.98 19.63 15.48
N MET A 63 16.35 18.35 15.38
CA MET A 63 17.71 17.88 15.60
C MET A 63 18.69 18.38 14.52
N CYS A 64 18.28 18.41 13.24
CA CYS A 64 19.11 18.98 12.18
C CYS A 64 19.38 20.48 12.37
N MET A 65 18.43 21.21 12.96
CA MET A 65 18.58 22.64 13.20
C MET A 65 19.65 22.94 14.27
N MET A 66 19.89 22.02 15.20
CA MET A 66 20.92 22.19 16.23
C MET A 66 22.34 22.22 15.64
N ASN A 67 22.60 21.46 14.57
CA ASN A 67 23.88 21.50 13.87
C ASN A 67 23.72 21.18 12.38
N THR A 68 23.52 22.24 11.60
CA THR A 68 23.28 22.17 10.15
C THR A 68 24.51 21.76 9.34
N LYS A 69 25.72 21.78 9.93
CA LYS A 69 26.98 21.48 9.21
C LYS A 69 27.38 20.01 9.26
N SER A 70 26.81 19.22 10.17
CA SER A 70 27.16 17.81 10.32
C SER A 70 26.44 16.95 9.28
N ILE A 71 27.21 16.34 8.38
CA ILE A 71 26.70 15.42 7.35
C ILE A 71 26.02 14.20 8.01
N VAL A 72 26.63 13.66 9.07
CA VAL A 72 26.09 12.51 9.82
C VAL A 72 24.74 12.85 10.46
N LEU A 73 24.63 14.04 11.07
CA LEU A 73 23.38 14.46 11.69
C LEU A 73 22.29 14.68 10.64
N SER A 74 22.64 15.29 9.51
CA SER A 74 21.73 15.48 8.37
C SER A 74 21.25 14.15 7.79
N GLN A 75 22.13 13.16 7.66
CA GLN A 75 21.80 11.82 7.17
C GLN A 75 20.86 11.03 8.10
N LEU A 76 21.07 11.13 9.42
CA LEU A 76 20.26 10.41 10.40
C LEU A 76 18.92 11.10 10.65
N THR A 77 18.94 12.42 10.87
CA THR A 77 17.80 13.17 11.40
C THR A 77 17.14 14.09 10.37
N GLY A 78 17.73 14.29 9.19
CA GLY A 78 17.21 15.22 8.19
C GLY A 78 15.90 14.76 7.56
N GLY A 79 15.11 15.71 7.05
CA GLY A 79 13.89 15.41 6.30
C GLY A 79 14.13 14.59 5.02
N GLY A 80 15.36 14.61 4.50
CA GLY A 80 15.85 13.73 3.42
C GLY A 80 16.68 12.54 3.88
N GLY A 81 16.80 12.34 5.20
CA GLY A 81 17.58 11.29 5.83
C GLY A 81 16.72 10.14 6.34
N LEU A 82 17.18 9.46 7.39
CA LEU A 82 16.50 8.30 8.00
C LEU A 82 15.33 8.67 8.93
N GLY A 83 15.03 9.97 9.09
CA GLY A 83 13.87 10.45 9.83
C GLY A 83 13.97 10.30 11.36
N TRP A 84 15.18 10.29 11.93
CA TRP A 84 15.32 10.30 13.40
C TRP A 84 14.80 11.61 13.98
N GLY A 85 13.79 11.52 14.84
CA GLY A 85 13.25 12.67 15.56
C GLY A 85 12.60 13.73 14.67
N THR A 86 12.29 13.40 13.41
CA THR A 86 11.57 14.31 12.50
C THR A 86 10.10 14.36 12.88
N LEU A 87 9.58 15.56 13.11
CA LEU A 87 8.16 15.80 13.33
C LEU A 87 7.53 16.27 12.03
N GLN A 88 6.38 15.71 11.69
CA GLN A 88 5.58 16.12 10.55
C GLN A 88 4.25 16.64 11.07
N PHE A 89 3.89 17.86 10.69
CA PHE A 89 2.60 18.46 11.05
C PHE A 89 1.61 18.45 9.87
N ASP A 90 2.08 18.09 8.67
CA ASP A 90 1.23 17.94 7.50
C ASP A 90 0.60 16.55 7.44
N TRP A 91 -0.73 16.50 7.56
CA TRP A 91 -1.49 15.25 7.47
C TRP A 91 -1.31 14.53 6.13
N SER A 92 -1.09 15.26 5.04
CA SER A 92 -0.84 14.66 3.72
C SER A 92 0.48 13.88 3.70
N GLN A 93 1.53 14.42 4.34
CA GLN A 93 2.83 13.75 4.44
C GLN A 93 2.78 12.54 5.38
N ILE A 94 2.08 12.66 6.51
CA ILE A 94 1.89 11.56 7.47
C ILE A 94 1.19 10.37 6.80
N THR A 95 0.19 10.65 5.95
CA THR A 95 -0.62 9.60 5.31
C THR A 95 -0.09 9.12 3.97
N ALA A 96 0.89 9.81 3.37
CA ALA A 96 1.40 9.51 2.04
C ALA A 96 2.00 8.10 1.91
N GLN A 97 2.69 7.60 2.94
CA GLN A 97 3.42 6.32 2.86
C GLN A 97 2.70 5.12 3.49
N PHE A 98 1.95 5.32 4.59
CA PHE A 98 1.30 4.22 5.32
C PHE A 98 -0.23 4.28 5.31
N GLY A 99 -0.79 5.17 4.48
CA GLY A 99 -2.23 5.45 4.47
C GLY A 99 -2.69 6.18 5.73
N SER A 100 -4.00 6.18 5.99
CA SER A 100 -4.54 6.85 7.18
C SER A 100 -4.26 6.03 8.44
N ALA A 101 -3.35 6.54 9.27
CA ALA A 101 -3.03 5.93 10.56
C ALA A 101 -4.27 5.72 11.42
N ILE A 102 -5.23 6.67 11.43
CA ILE A 102 -6.42 6.62 12.29
C ILE A 102 -7.25 5.34 12.09
N ILE A 103 -7.27 4.82 10.87
CA ILE A 103 -8.10 3.68 10.48
C ILE A 103 -7.39 2.34 10.81
N THR A 104 -6.06 2.34 10.81
CA THR A 104 -5.23 1.19 11.10
C THR A 104 -5.27 0.88 12.60
N PRO A 105 -5.48 -0.39 13.01
CA PRO A 105 -5.56 -0.73 14.42
C PRO A 105 -4.21 -0.49 15.12
N ARG A 106 -4.27 -0.07 16.39
CA ARG A 106 -3.08 0.34 17.17
C ARG A 106 -2.00 -0.73 17.25
N TRP A 107 -2.38 -2.00 17.37
CA TRP A 107 -1.43 -3.11 17.44
C TRP A 107 -0.61 -3.23 16.14
N ALA A 108 -1.22 -2.99 14.97
CA ALA A 108 -0.54 -3.05 13.68
C ALA A 108 0.40 -1.85 13.50
N GLN A 109 -0.03 -0.67 13.95
CA GLN A 109 0.82 0.53 13.96
C GLN A 109 2.07 0.34 14.83
N CYS A 110 1.91 -0.19 16.05
CA CYS A 110 3.05 -0.47 16.94
C CYS A 110 4.02 -1.46 16.28
N ASN A 111 3.51 -2.48 15.60
CA ASN A 111 4.36 -3.45 14.93
C ASN A 111 5.15 -2.84 13.75
N ILE A 112 4.49 -2.02 12.91
CA ILE A 112 5.19 -1.26 11.84
C ILE A 112 6.26 -0.35 12.45
N PHE A 113 5.92 0.38 13.51
CA PHE A 113 6.85 1.31 14.14
C PHE A 113 8.08 0.59 14.71
N ILE A 114 7.88 -0.54 15.40
CA ILE A 114 8.98 -1.38 15.90
C ILE A 114 9.83 -1.87 14.72
N GLY A 115 9.21 -2.35 13.64
CA GLY A 115 9.93 -2.78 12.43
C GLY A 115 10.74 -1.64 11.81
N TYR A 116 10.18 -0.43 11.74
CA TYR A 116 10.86 0.76 11.25
C TYR A 116 12.07 1.13 12.12
N VAL A 117 11.92 1.14 13.44
CA VAL A 117 13.04 1.40 14.37
C VAL A 117 14.14 0.35 14.23
N LEU A 118 13.79 -0.94 14.20
CA LEU A 118 14.78 -2.01 14.08
C LEU A 118 15.54 -1.94 12.75
N VAL A 119 14.84 -1.77 11.63
CA VAL A 119 15.47 -1.82 10.29
C VAL A 119 16.13 -0.50 9.93
N ILE A 120 15.42 0.61 10.02
CA ILE A 120 15.88 1.91 9.53
C ILE A 120 16.72 2.65 10.57
N TRP A 121 16.41 2.51 11.87
CA TRP A 121 17.19 3.21 12.91
C TRP A 121 18.34 2.40 13.47
N ILE A 122 18.29 1.06 13.46
CA ILE A 122 19.36 0.25 14.05
C ILE A 122 20.17 -0.44 12.96
N ILE A 123 19.55 -1.35 12.19
CA ILE A 123 20.27 -2.20 11.24
C ILE A 123 20.93 -1.37 10.14
N LEU A 124 20.21 -0.43 9.51
CA LEU A 124 20.74 0.34 8.38
C LEU A 124 21.95 1.22 8.75
N PRO A 125 21.93 2.03 9.83
CA PRO A 125 23.12 2.76 10.26
C PRO A 125 24.29 1.85 10.60
N ILE A 126 24.05 0.72 11.27
CA ILE A 126 25.11 -0.26 11.57
C ILE A 126 25.76 -0.75 10.29
N LEU A 127 24.97 -1.21 9.31
CA LEU A 127 25.48 -1.69 8.02
C LEU A 127 26.25 -0.62 7.25
N TYR A 128 25.74 0.62 7.24
CA TYR A 128 26.35 1.73 6.52
C TYR A 128 27.67 2.18 7.15
N TYR A 129 27.70 2.43 8.47
CA TYR A 129 28.90 2.94 9.14
C TYR A 129 29.99 1.88 9.32
N SER A 130 29.62 0.61 9.45
CA SER A 130 30.56 -0.53 9.42
C SER A 130 31.12 -0.84 8.03
N ASN A 131 30.61 -0.17 6.98
CA ASN A 131 31.02 -0.38 5.58
C ASN A 131 30.91 -1.83 5.13
N LEU A 132 29.92 -2.57 5.64
CA LEU A 132 29.62 -3.91 5.15
C LEU A 132 29.24 -3.81 3.66
N TRP A 133 29.78 -4.71 2.84
CA TRP A 133 29.56 -4.74 1.38
C TRP A 133 29.84 -3.42 0.64
N HIS A 134 30.79 -2.62 1.14
CA HIS A 134 31.15 -1.32 0.56
C HIS A 134 29.99 -0.31 0.54
N PHE A 135 29.04 -0.38 1.47
CA PHE A 135 27.89 0.53 1.46
C PHE A 135 28.24 2.02 1.53
N LYS A 136 29.42 2.42 2.03
CA LYS A 136 29.84 3.83 2.04
C LYS A 136 30.09 4.41 0.64
N THR A 137 30.22 3.58 -0.39
CA THR A 137 30.33 4.08 -1.77
C THR A 137 28.99 4.53 -2.34
N TYR A 138 27.88 4.18 -1.67
CA TYR A 138 26.53 4.49 -2.11
C TYR A 138 25.88 5.53 -1.18
N PRO A 139 25.01 6.42 -1.71
CA PRO A 139 24.24 7.32 -0.88
C PRO A 139 23.26 6.56 0.03
N ILE A 140 23.10 7.02 1.27
CA ILE A 140 22.16 6.41 2.25
C ILE A 140 20.72 6.50 1.74
N VAL A 141 20.27 7.70 1.37
CA VAL A 141 18.95 7.98 0.82
C VAL A 141 19.15 8.71 -0.51
N LEU A 142 18.43 8.29 -1.56
CA LEU A 142 18.33 9.05 -2.79
C LEU A 142 17.09 9.95 -2.68
N GLN A 143 17.25 11.26 -2.82
CA GLN A 143 16.10 12.17 -2.93
C GLN A 143 15.54 12.21 -4.36
N ASN A 144 16.39 12.09 -5.39
CA ASN A 144 15.97 12.19 -6.78
C ASN A 144 16.49 11.01 -7.61
N PHE A 145 15.62 10.08 -7.97
CA PHE A 145 15.91 9.07 -9.00
C PHE A 145 16.04 9.69 -10.41
N PHE A 146 15.56 10.92 -10.61
CA PHE A 146 15.36 11.56 -11.92
C PHE A 146 15.99 12.96 -12.03
N ASN A 147 17.14 13.21 -11.41
CA ASN A 147 17.98 14.33 -11.88
C ASN A 147 18.72 13.91 -13.16
N LEU A 148 17.96 13.55 -14.19
CA LEU A 148 18.45 13.48 -15.56
C LEU A 148 18.63 14.92 -16.00
N HIS A 149 19.85 15.44 -15.94
CA HIS A 149 20.17 16.65 -16.69
C HIS A 149 19.77 16.39 -18.15
N PRO A 150 19.00 17.28 -18.81
CA PRO A 150 18.59 17.09 -20.21
C PRO A 150 19.77 16.99 -21.19
N ASN A 151 20.98 17.39 -20.75
CA ASN A 151 22.24 17.30 -21.49
C ASN A 151 23.25 16.31 -20.89
N ALA A 152 22.90 15.54 -19.85
CA ALA A 152 23.75 14.44 -19.42
C ALA A 152 23.58 13.31 -20.44
N THR A 153 24.52 13.25 -21.39
CA THR A 153 24.80 12.03 -22.14
C THR A 153 24.78 10.86 -21.16
N TYR A 154 24.06 9.80 -21.51
CA TYR A 154 23.90 8.54 -20.76
C TYR A 154 25.25 7.79 -20.62
N HIS A 155 26.23 8.43 -20.02
CA HIS A 155 27.60 7.96 -19.80
C HIS A 155 27.99 8.23 -18.34
N SER A 156 27.20 7.68 -17.41
CA SER A 156 27.71 7.36 -16.09
C SER A 156 27.40 5.89 -15.85
N ASP A 157 28.41 5.04 -16.03
CA ASP A 157 28.40 3.58 -15.89
C ASP A 157 28.09 3.08 -14.47
N THR A 158 27.50 3.91 -13.61
CA THR A 158 27.22 3.56 -12.22
C THR A 158 25.84 4.05 -11.80
N TYR A 159 24.83 3.23 -12.09
CA TYR A 159 23.52 3.36 -11.43
C TYR A 159 23.69 3.05 -9.95
N HIS A 160 23.90 4.09 -9.13
CA HIS A 160 24.03 3.94 -7.69
C HIS A 160 22.65 3.91 -7.05
N PHE A 161 22.18 2.71 -6.69
CA PHE A 161 21.03 2.57 -5.79
C PHE A 161 21.37 3.09 -4.39
N SER A 162 20.37 3.64 -3.70
CA SER A 162 20.56 4.03 -2.30
C SER A 162 20.63 2.81 -1.40
N VAL A 163 21.39 2.90 -0.30
CA VAL A 163 21.51 1.82 0.68
C VAL A 163 20.14 1.50 1.30
N THR A 164 19.31 2.53 1.53
CA THR A 164 17.93 2.37 1.99
C THR A 164 17.06 1.59 0.99
N PHE A 165 17.23 1.83 -0.32
CA PHE A 165 16.51 1.07 -1.35
C PHE A 165 16.94 -0.40 -1.35
N ILE A 166 18.24 -0.69 -1.29
CA ILE A 166 18.75 -2.06 -1.28
C ILE A 166 18.21 -2.82 -0.06
N ILE A 167 18.39 -2.28 1.15
CA ILE A 167 17.91 -2.92 2.38
C ILE A 167 16.39 -3.05 2.37
N GLY A 168 15.68 -2.00 1.94
CA GLY A 168 14.23 -2.03 1.79
C GLY A 168 13.77 -3.17 0.89
N TYR A 169 14.41 -3.33 -0.28
CA TYR A 169 14.12 -4.41 -1.22
C TYR A 169 14.24 -5.80 -0.59
N TRP A 170 15.31 -6.04 0.19
CA TRP A 170 15.50 -7.30 0.92
C TRP A 170 14.40 -7.57 1.94
N PHE A 171 14.07 -6.59 2.78
CA PHE A 171 13.01 -6.75 3.78
C PHE A 171 11.61 -6.87 3.15
N TYR A 172 11.36 -6.25 2.00
CA TYR A 172 10.13 -6.45 1.23
C TYR A 172 10.01 -7.91 0.73
N LEU A 173 11.07 -8.52 0.22
CA LEU A 173 11.01 -9.93 -0.17
C LEU A 173 10.82 -10.85 1.04
N ALA A 174 11.50 -10.56 2.16
CA ALA A 174 11.33 -11.31 3.40
C ALA A 174 9.89 -11.21 3.95
N SER A 175 9.25 -10.04 3.81
CA SER A 175 7.87 -9.85 4.25
C SER A 175 6.86 -10.65 3.43
N PHE A 176 7.10 -10.87 2.12
CA PHE A 176 6.28 -11.76 1.30
C PHE A 176 6.33 -13.23 1.74
N VAL A 177 7.54 -13.73 2.05
CA VAL A 177 7.68 -15.11 2.57
C VAL A 177 7.00 -15.21 3.93
N SER A 178 7.22 -14.23 4.81
CA SER A 178 6.57 -14.16 6.12
C SER A 178 5.05 -14.13 6.00
N LEU A 179 4.49 -13.38 5.05
CA LEU A 179 3.06 -13.30 4.79
C LEU A 179 2.47 -14.68 4.45
N ILE A 180 3.11 -15.42 3.56
CA ILE A 180 2.66 -16.76 3.15
C ILE A 180 2.71 -17.71 4.34
N VAL A 181 3.85 -17.75 5.05
CA VAL A 181 4.05 -18.61 6.23
C VAL A 181 3.04 -18.28 7.32
N HIS A 182 2.84 -16.99 7.62
CA HIS A 182 1.89 -16.54 8.63
C HIS A 182 0.45 -16.92 8.28
N THR A 183 0.07 -16.77 7.00
CA THR A 183 -1.27 -17.14 6.53
C THR A 183 -1.50 -18.64 6.66
N ILE A 184 -0.53 -19.46 6.25
CA ILE A 184 -0.64 -20.92 6.34
C ILE A 184 -0.72 -21.38 7.80
N LEU A 185 0.17 -20.86 8.66
CA LEU A 185 0.31 -21.35 10.03
C LEU A 185 -0.83 -20.88 10.94
N TYR A 186 -1.25 -19.61 10.81
CA TYR A 186 -2.24 -19.02 11.72
C TYR A 186 -3.68 -19.07 11.18
N ARG A 187 -3.85 -18.99 9.85
CA ARG A 187 -5.16 -18.96 9.20
C ARG A 187 -5.45 -20.18 8.33
N GLY A 188 -4.49 -21.09 8.14
CA GLY A 188 -4.67 -22.27 7.30
C GLY A 188 -5.85 -23.15 7.73
N HIS A 189 -5.98 -23.40 9.04
CA HIS A 189 -7.10 -24.18 9.56
C HIS A 189 -8.46 -23.49 9.30
N ASP A 190 -8.52 -22.17 9.51
CA ASP A 190 -9.72 -21.38 9.20
C ASP A 190 -10.05 -21.46 7.70
N ILE A 191 -9.06 -21.29 6.82
CA ILE A 191 -9.23 -21.34 5.36
C ILE A 191 -9.78 -22.71 4.93
N ILE A 192 -9.23 -23.81 5.45
CA ILE A 192 -9.68 -25.17 5.14
C ILE A 192 -11.11 -25.39 5.66
N ARG A 193 -11.41 -24.93 6.88
CA ARG A 193 -12.76 -24.98 7.44
C ARG A 193 -13.75 -24.20 6.57
N TYR A 194 -13.39 -22.99 6.14
CA TYR A 194 -14.25 -22.19 5.26
C TYR A 194 -14.39 -22.84 3.88
N ALA A 195 -13.35 -23.44 3.32
CA ALA A 195 -13.40 -24.15 2.04
C ALA A 195 -14.26 -25.43 2.09
N SER A 196 -14.22 -26.17 3.20
CA SER A 196 -14.97 -27.43 3.39
C SER A 196 -16.41 -27.25 3.87
N THR A 197 -16.76 -26.09 4.44
CA THR A 197 -18.12 -25.84 4.93
C THR A 197 -19.03 -25.40 3.78
N SER A 198 -20.13 -26.14 3.56
CA SER A 198 -21.17 -25.81 2.58
C SER A 198 -21.73 -24.39 2.78
N LEU A 199 -21.96 -23.67 1.67
CA LEU A 199 -22.52 -22.31 1.62
C LEU A 199 -23.76 -22.13 2.50
N LYS A 200 -24.61 -23.16 2.64
CA LYS A 200 -25.81 -23.15 3.51
C LYS A 200 -25.52 -22.90 5.00
N LYS A 201 -24.36 -23.32 5.52
CA LYS A 201 -23.98 -23.07 6.93
C LYS A 201 -23.44 -21.65 7.15
N ARG A 202 -23.02 -20.96 6.07
CA ARG A 202 -22.54 -19.57 6.11
C ARG A 202 -23.69 -18.57 6.29
N GLN A 203 -24.92 -18.99 6.02
CA GLN A 203 -26.13 -18.17 6.09
C GLN A 203 -26.59 -17.87 7.53
N ASN A 204 -25.92 -18.41 8.56
CA ASN A 204 -26.24 -18.16 9.97
C ASN A 204 -25.67 -16.82 10.51
N ASP A 205 -24.87 -16.09 9.73
CA ASP A 205 -24.44 -14.73 10.09
C ASP A 205 -25.57 -13.73 9.79
N ILE A 206 -25.87 -12.83 10.74
CA ILE A 206 -26.89 -11.78 10.60
C ILE A 206 -26.69 -10.98 9.29
N HIS A 207 -25.44 -10.68 8.93
CA HIS A 207 -25.16 -9.94 7.70
C HIS A 207 -25.51 -10.73 6.44
N CYS A 208 -25.26 -12.06 6.43
CA CYS A 208 -25.63 -12.92 5.32
C CYS A 208 -27.16 -13.10 5.23
N THR A 209 -27.86 -13.19 6.36
CA THR A 209 -29.33 -13.21 6.41
C THR A 209 -29.92 -11.94 5.82
N LEU A 210 -29.42 -10.77 6.23
CA LEU A 210 -29.84 -9.47 5.69
C LEU A 210 -29.56 -9.35 4.19
N MET A 211 -28.45 -9.93 3.72
CA MET A 211 -28.07 -9.91 2.31
C MET A 211 -28.92 -10.84 1.44
N SER A 212 -29.44 -11.94 1.99
CA SER A 212 -30.21 -12.95 1.25
C SER A 212 -31.50 -12.43 0.60
N LYS A 213 -31.97 -11.24 1.00
CA LYS A 213 -33.11 -10.53 0.37
C LYS A 213 -32.79 -10.04 -1.06
N TYR A 214 -31.52 -9.87 -1.40
CA TYR A 214 -31.08 -9.32 -2.69
C TYR A 214 -30.60 -10.44 -3.61
N LEU A 215 -30.97 -10.37 -4.88
CA LEU A 215 -30.47 -11.28 -5.90
C LEU A 215 -28.98 -11.05 -6.09
N GLU A 216 -28.18 -12.10 -5.89
CA GLU A 216 -26.76 -12.09 -6.20
C GLU A 216 -26.56 -12.07 -7.72
N ALA A 217 -25.57 -11.29 -8.18
CA ALA A 217 -25.19 -11.31 -9.58
C ALA A 217 -24.67 -12.72 -9.92
N PRO A 218 -25.14 -13.33 -11.02
CA PRO A 218 -24.78 -14.71 -11.29
C PRO A 218 -23.31 -14.82 -11.72
N ASP A 219 -22.63 -15.85 -11.21
CA ASP A 219 -21.16 -15.99 -11.28
C ASP A 219 -20.57 -15.95 -12.70
N TRP A 220 -21.34 -16.37 -13.70
CA TRP A 220 -20.91 -16.38 -15.10
C TRP A 220 -20.61 -14.98 -15.65
N ILE A 221 -21.24 -13.92 -15.11
CA ILE A 221 -20.95 -12.54 -15.52
C ILE A 221 -19.50 -12.19 -15.18
N TYR A 222 -19.01 -12.58 -14.00
CA TYR A 222 -17.60 -12.38 -13.63
C TYR A 222 -16.67 -13.15 -14.56
N GLY A 223 -17.06 -14.37 -14.95
CA GLY A 223 -16.32 -15.17 -15.93
C GLY A 223 -16.22 -14.52 -17.31
N ILE A 224 -17.32 -13.93 -17.81
CA ILE A 224 -17.34 -13.19 -19.08
C ILE A 224 -16.47 -11.94 -19.00
N VAL A 225 -16.62 -11.14 -17.94
CA VAL A 225 -15.84 -9.91 -17.76
C VAL A 225 -14.35 -10.23 -17.67
N PHE A 226 -13.97 -11.27 -16.92
CA PHE A 226 -12.60 -11.75 -16.84
C PHE A 226 -12.07 -12.19 -18.20
N SER A 227 -12.84 -13.01 -18.93
CA SER A 227 -12.43 -13.53 -20.24
C SER A 227 -12.26 -12.41 -21.26
N CYS A 228 -13.18 -11.45 -21.30
CA CYS A 228 -13.12 -10.30 -22.19
C CYS A 228 -11.90 -9.42 -21.88
N ALA A 229 -11.67 -9.11 -20.59
CA ALA A 229 -10.51 -8.34 -20.16
C ALA A 229 -9.18 -9.06 -20.45
N PHE A 230 -9.13 -10.38 -20.26
CA PHE A 230 -7.95 -11.20 -20.54
C PHE A 230 -7.61 -11.23 -22.04
N VAL A 231 -8.62 -11.40 -22.91
CA VAL A 231 -8.43 -11.34 -24.37
C VAL A 231 -7.93 -9.96 -24.81
N CYS A 232 -8.52 -8.89 -24.28
CA CYS A 232 -8.06 -7.53 -24.54
C CYS A 232 -6.60 -7.31 -24.08
N ALA A 233 -6.23 -7.79 -22.89
CA ALA A 233 -4.87 -7.70 -22.39
C ALA A 233 -3.87 -8.47 -23.29
N CYS A 234 -4.23 -9.69 -23.71
CA CYS A 234 -3.43 -10.48 -24.66
C CYS A 234 -3.25 -9.75 -26.00
N PHE A 235 -4.31 -9.14 -26.52
CA PHE A 235 -4.28 -8.37 -27.75
C PHE A 235 -3.32 -7.17 -27.62
N VAL A 236 -3.44 -6.39 -26.55
CA VAL A 236 -2.56 -5.23 -26.28
C VAL A 236 -1.11 -5.65 -26.13
N CYS A 237 -0.83 -6.74 -25.40
CA CYS A 237 0.53 -7.24 -25.22
C CYS A 237 1.14 -7.75 -26.54
N HIS A 238 0.35 -8.42 -27.38
CA HIS A 238 0.81 -8.95 -28.66
C HIS A 238 1.07 -7.85 -29.69
N PHE A 239 0.09 -6.97 -29.93
CA PHE A 239 0.20 -5.90 -30.92
C PHE A 239 1.07 -4.72 -30.46
N GLY A 240 1.08 -4.44 -29.16
CA GLY A 240 1.91 -3.39 -28.57
C GLY A 240 3.40 -3.77 -28.44
N GLY A 241 3.76 -5.04 -28.67
CA GLY A 241 5.14 -5.53 -28.53
C GLY A 241 5.73 -5.37 -27.12
N LEU A 242 4.87 -5.20 -26.11
CA LEU A 242 5.24 -4.87 -24.73
C LEU A 242 5.83 -6.09 -24.00
N MET A 243 5.12 -7.21 -24.11
CA MET A 243 5.43 -8.46 -23.41
C MET A 243 4.79 -9.64 -24.17
N PRO A 244 5.46 -10.79 -24.27
CA PRO A 244 4.84 -12.00 -24.79
C PRO A 244 3.57 -12.39 -24.01
N TRP A 245 2.50 -12.73 -24.73
CA TRP A 245 1.17 -12.97 -24.15
C TRP A 245 1.15 -14.04 -23.05
N TYR A 246 2.02 -15.06 -23.12
CA TYR A 246 2.06 -16.14 -22.14
C TYR A 246 2.51 -15.66 -20.75
N TYR A 247 3.26 -14.55 -20.62
CA TYR A 247 3.60 -13.99 -19.32
C TYR A 247 2.39 -13.40 -18.59
N LEU A 248 1.31 -13.05 -19.30
CA LEU A 248 0.05 -12.64 -18.66
C LEU A 248 -0.57 -13.78 -17.85
N LEU A 249 -0.46 -15.04 -18.30
CA LEU A 249 -0.92 -16.19 -17.53
C LEU A 249 -0.15 -16.30 -16.20
N LEU A 250 1.14 -15.99 -16.23
CA LEU A 250 1.96 -15.96 -15.03
C LEU A 250 1.55 -14.82 -14.10
N CYS A 251 1.27 -13.61 -14.62
CA CYS A 251 0.71 -12.50 -13.84
C CYS A 251 -0.58 -12.91 -13.12
N VAL A 252 -1.54 -13.49 -13.85
CA VAL A 252 -2.83 -13.92 -13.30
C VAL A 252 -2.64 -15.01 -12.25
N SER A 253 -1.79 -16.00 -12.52
CA SER A 253 -1.51 -17.08 -11.57
C SER A 253 -0.86 -16.56 -10.29
N MET A 254 0.13 -15.68 -10.40
CA MET A 254 0.78 -15.07 -9.24
C MET A 254 -0.20 -14.23 -8.42
N SER A 255 -0.97 -13.36 -9.07
CA SER A 255 -1.99 -12.56 -8.39
C SER A 255 -3.01 -13.45 -7.68
N PHE A 256 -3.45 -14.55 -8.29
CA PHE A 256 -4.40 -15.49 -7.68
C PHE A 256 -3.87 -16.08 -6.36
N PHE A 257 -2.63 -16.57 -6.33
CA PHE A 257 -2.03 -17.14 -5.12
C PHE A 257 -1.77 -16.09 -4.03
N ILE A 258 -1.33 -14.89 -4.42
CA ILE A 258 -0.98 -13.83 -3.47
C ILE A 258 -2.23 -13.10 -2.94
N LEU A 259 -3.35 -13.12 -3.69
CA LEU A 259 -4.58 -12.43 -3.33
C LEU A 259 -5.14 -12.88 -1.98
N LEU A 260 -5.13 -14.19 -1.69
CA LEU A 260 -5.71 -14.71 -0.46
C LEU A 260 -4.90 -14.27 0.78
N PRO A 261 -3.57 -14.50 0.87
CA PRO A 261 -2.75 -14.02 1.98
C PRO A 261 -2.83 -12.50 2.16
N THR A 262 -2.69 -11.74 1.07
CA THR A 262 -2.73 -10.27 1.15
C THR A 262 -4.10 -9.75 1.55
N GLY A 263 -5.18 -10.35 1.05
CA GLY A 263 -6.55 -9.96 1.40
C GLY A 263 -6.87 -10.14 2.88
N ILE A 264 -6.36 -11.20 3.52
CA ILE A 264 -6.57 -11.42 4.96
C ILE A 264 -5.85 -10.35 5.79
N VAL A 265 -4.59 -10.05 5.45
CA VAL A 265 -3.82 -9.03 6.18
C VAL A 265 -4.42 -7.65 5.97
N VAL A 266 -4.81 -7.29 4.74
CA VAL A 266 -5.47 -6.01 4.45
C VAL A 266 -6.77 -5.87 5.22
N ALA A 267 -7.57 -6.93 5.32
CA ALA A 267 -8.81 -6.91 6.08
C ALA A 267 -8.55 -6.60 7.57
N GLU A 268 -7.61 -7.29 8.22
CA GLU A 268 -7.39 -7.10 9.66
C GLU A 268 -6.58 -5.84 9.99
N THR A 269 -5.62 -5.48 9.15
CA THR A 269 -4.61 -4.45 9.47
C THR A 269 -4.80 -3.16 8.71
N ASN A 270 -5.62 -3.12 7.66
CA ASN A 270 -5.76 -1.97 6.77
C ASN A 270 -4.47 -1.57 6.02
N ILE A 271 -3.42 -2.40 6.06
CA ILE A 271 -2.15 -2.15 5.38
C ILE A 271 -2.06 -3.06 4.17
N ARG A 272 -1.82 -2.45 3.00
CA ARG A 272 -1.60 -3.17 1.74
C ARG A 272 -0.12 -3.44 1.56
N MET A 273 0.19 -4.67 1.11
CA MET A 273 1.53 -5.03 0.68
C MET A 273 1.62 -4.91 -0.84
N ASP A 274 2.63 -4.18 -1.31
CA ASP A 274 2.87 -3.97 -2.74
C ASP A 274 3.69 -5.11 -3.33
N VAL A 275 3.16 -5.75 -4.39
CA VAL A 275 3.82 -6.84 -5.13
C VAL A 275 4.93 -6.39 -6.07
N ILE A 276 5.20 -5.08 -6.15
CA ILE A 276 6.14 -4.48 -7.10
C ILE A 276 7.52 -5.13 -7.00
N TYR A 277 8.07 -5.27 -5.80
CA TYR A 277 9.42 -5.82 -5.59
C TYR A 277 9.52 -7.31 -5.94
N LEU A 278 8.49 -8.10 -5.58
CA LEU A 278 8.42 -9.51 -5.96
C LEU A 278 8.33 -9.65 -7.48
N CYS A 279 7.46 -8.87 -8.13
CA CYS A 279 7.30 -8.89 -9.58
C CYS A 279 8.56 -8.41 -10.30
N ALA A 280 9.26 -7.43 -9.76
CA ALA A 280 10.52 -6.95 -10.29
C ALA A 280 11.60 -8.03 -10.24
N THR A 281 11.71 -8.80 -9.14
CA THR A 281 12.65 -9.93 -9.09
C THR A 281 12.32 -10.99 -10.13
N ILE A 282 11.07 -11.44 -10.18
CA ILE A 282 10.65 -12.53 -11.06
C ILE A 282 10.72 -12.10 -12.52
N GLY A 283 10.25 -10.90 -12.84
CA GLY A 283 10.36 -10.31 -14.17
C GLY A 283 11.81 -10.20 -14.63
N SER A 284 12.71 -9.79 -13.74
CA SER A 284 14.15 -9.72 -14.04
C SER A 284 14.76 -11.11 -14.27
N MET A 285 14.38 -12.12 -13.48
CA MET A 285 14.84 -13.50 -13.65
C MET A 285 14.35 -14.13 -14.97
N LEU A 286 13.10 -13.88 -15.35
CA LEU A 286 12.51 -14.39 -16.60
C LEU A 286 13.22 -13.86 -17.85
N ILE A 287 13.89 -12.70 -17.73
CA ILE A 287 14.56 -11.99 -18.82
C ILE A 287 16.10 -12.02 -18.65
N TYR A 288 16.61 -12.66 -17.59
CA TYR A 288 18.01 -12.62 -17.16
C TYR A 288 19.02 -12.96 -18.27
N ASN A 289 18.70 -13.92 -19.15
CA ASN A 289 19.59 -14.31 -20.26
C ASN A 289 19.58 -13.35 -21.47
N ARG A 290 18.84 -12.23 -21.44
CA ARG A 290 18.65 -11.32 -22.59
C ARG A 290 18.68 -9.82 -22.24
N ILE A 291 19.26 -9.43 -21.11
CA ILE A 291 19.27 -8.02 -20.64
C ILE A 291 20.27 -7.18 -21.44
N THR A 292 19.94 -6.83 -22.69
CA THR A 292 20.76 -5.88 -23.49
C THR A 292 19.94 -4.88 -24.32
N SER A 293 18.60 -4.93 -24.30
CA SER A 293 17.74 -4.05 -25.12
C SER A 293 16.66 -3.33 -24.31
N VAL A 294 16.36 -2.07 -24.68
CA VAL A 294 15.27 -1.23 -24.15
C VAL A 294 13.92 -1.96 -24.09
N LYS A 295 13.68 -2.90 -25.02
CA LYS A 295 12.48 -3.75 -25.04
C LYS A 295 12.32 -4.59 -23.76
N HIS A 296 13.41 -5.00 -23.13
CA HIS A 296 13.39 -5.82 -21.92
C HIS A 296 12.95 -5.04 -20.67
N THR A 297 13.32 -3.77 -20.56
CA THR A 297 12.85 -2.89 -19.46
C THR A 297 11.34 -2.67 -19.57
N THR A 298 10.81 -2.50 -20.79
CA THR A 298 9.36 -2.37 -21.00
C THR A 298 8.60 -3.65 -20.65
N THR A 299 9.18 -4.82 -20.88
CA THR A 299 8.60 -6.10 -20.48
C THR A 299 8.53 -6.26 -18.96
N ILE A 300 9.59 -5.88 -18.22
CA ILE A 300 9.58 -5.92 -16.75
C ILE A 300 8.54 -4.95 -16.18
N ALA A 301 8.52 -3.71 -16.70
CA ALA A 301 7.59 -2.68 -16.24
C ALA A 301 6.12 -3.09 -16.50
N THR A 302 5.84 -3.68 -17.67
CA THR A 302 4.50 -4.17 -18.01
C THR A 302 4.09 -5.37 -17.16
N PHE A 303 5.01 -6.31 -16.90
CA PHE A 303 4.78 -7.42 -15.98
C PHE A 303 4.42 -6.95 -14.56
N ILE A 304 5.18 -5.97 -14.03
CA ILE A 304 4.89 -5.33 -12.74
C ILE A 304 3.52 -4.65 -12.78
N GLY A 305 3.26 -3.84 -13.81
CA GLY A 305 2.03 -3.07 -13.95
C GLY A 305 0.78 -3.94 -13.97
N TYR A 306 0.76 -5.01 -14.78
CA TYR A 306 -0.38 -5.92 -14.84
C TYR A 306 -0.59 -6.67 -13.52
N THR A 307 0.47 -7.22 -12.92
CA THR A 307 0.34 -7.99 -11.67
C THR A 307 -0.14 -7.10 -10.51
N TYR A 308 0.40 -5.89 -10.40
CA TYR A 308 -0.06 -4.89 -9.44
C TYR A 308 -1.51 -4.48 -9.68
N ALA A 309 -1.89 -4.18 -10.93
CA ALA A 309 -3.25 -3.75 -11.27
C ALA A 309 -4.30 -4.84 -10.97
N ILE A 310 -4.03 -6.10 -11.32
CA ILE A 310 -4.93 -7.24 -11.03
C ILE A 310 -5.17 -7.33 -9.52
N GLN A 311 -4.08 -7.29 -8.73
CA GLN A 311 -4.19 -7.42 -7.29
C GLN A 311 -4.89 -6.23 -6.63
N TYR A 312 -4.57 -5.01 -7.08
CA TYR A 312 -5.19 -3.79 -6.59
C TYR A 312 -6.71 -3.80 -6.83
N GLN A 313 -7.13 -4.11 -8.07
CA GLN A 313 -8.55 -4.15 -8.44
C GLN A 313 -9.29 -5.28 -7.72
N ALA A 314 -8.68 -6.45 -7.55
CA ALA A 314 -9.27 -7.56 -6.82
C ALA A 314 -9.52 -7.20 -5.34
N LEU A 315 -8.55 -6.59 -4.67
CA LEU A 315 -8.72 -6.13 -3.28
C LEU A 315 -9.76 -5.00 -3.16
N PHE A 316 -9.80 -4.08 -4.13
CA PHE A 316 -10.79 -3.00 -4.15
C PHE A 316 -12.21 -3.53 -4.35
N LEU A 317 -12.40 -4.48 -5.28
CA LEU A 317 -13.68 -5.18 -5.46
C LEU A 317 -14.10 -5.88 -4.17
N LEU A 318 -13.18 -6.56 -3.48
CA LEU A 318 -13.48 -7.25 -2.23
C LEU A 318 -13.86 -6.28 -1.11
N SER A 319 -13.19 -5.12 -1.02
CA SER A 319 -13.56 -4.02 -0.13
C SER A 319 -14.97 -3.51 -0.42
N ASN A 320 -15.34 -3.33 -1.69
CA ASN A 320 -16.65 -2.82 -2.08
C ASN A 320 -17.76 -3.84 -1.79
N LEU A 321 -17.52 -5.12 -2.07
CA LEU A 321 -18.44 -6.20 -1.71
C LEU A 321 -18.68 -6.24 -0.20
N LYS A 322 -17.62 -6.05 0.60
CA LYS A 322 -17.73 -5.98 2.07
C LYS A 322 -18.47 -4.73 2.55
N LEU A 323 -18.23 -3.58 1.94
CA LEU A 323 -18.96 -2.35 2.22
C LEU A 323 -20.47 -2.54 1.96
N GLY A 324 -20.81 -3.15 0.82
CA GLY A 324 -22.19 -3.47 0.45
C GLY A 324 -22.86 -4.43 1.44
N LEU A 325 -22.17 -5.52 1.79
CA LEU A 325 -22.71 -6.61 2.61
C LEU A 325 -22.85 -6.26 4.10
N SER A 326 -21.89 -5.52 4.66
CA SER A 326 -21.85 -5.31 6.11
C SER A 326 -22.47 -3.99 6.59
N TYR A 327 -22.58 -2.95 5.74
CA TYR A 327 -22.75 -1.59 6.26
C TYR A 327 -23.69 -0.65 5.50
N SER A 328 -24.05 -0.94 4.24
CA SER A 328 -24.96 -0.06 3.48
C SER A 328 -26.45 -0.17 3.86
N LYS A 329 -26.82 -1.13 4.71
CA LYS A 329 -28.24 -1.53 4.95
C LYS A 329 -28.60 -1.72 6.44
N ILE A 330 -27.84 -1.09 7.34
CA ILE A 330 -28.29 -0.84 8.73
C ILE A 330 -29.18 0.44 8.80
N ILE A 331 -29.38 1.09 7.64
CA ILE A 331 -30.48 2.02 7.37
C ILE A 331 -31.70 1.18 7.02
#